data_AF-A0A0F9EEJ6-F1
#
_entry.id   AF-A0A0F9EEJ6-F1
#
_cell.length_a   1.000
_cell.length_b   1.000
_cell.length_c   1.000
_cell.angle_alpha   90.00
_cell.angle_beta   90.00
_cell.angle_gamma   90.00
#
_symmetry.space_group_name_H-M   'P 1'
#
loop_
_entity.id
_entity.type
_entity.pdbx_description
1 polymer ?
#
loop_
_entity_poly.entity_id
_entity_poly.type
_entity_poly.pdbx_seq_one_letter_code
_entity_poly.pdbx_strand_id
1 'polypeptide(L)' 'VGYACRLLANPTLNVSQVAYESGFENLSNFNRHFKSIKRCTPTGYRKELERKVMA' A
#
# COMPACT_ATOMS: atom_id res chain seq x y z
N VAL A 1 -4.97 7.16 4.20
CA VAL A 1 -4.89 6.16 3.09
C VAL A 1 -4.45 6.74 1.75
N GLY A 2 -4.91 7.91 1.31
CA GLY A 2 -4.49 8.48 0.01
C GLY A 2 -2.97 8.60 -0.16
N TYR A 3 -2.26 9.01 0.90
CA TYR A 3 -0.79 9.06 0.92
C TYR A 3 -0.14 7.68 0.72
N ALA A 4 -0.57 6.67 1.47
CA ALA A 4 -0.11 5.29 1.29
C ALA A 4 -0.30 4.76 -0.14
N CYS A 5 -1.42 5.11 -0.80
CA CYS A 5 -1.63 4.73 -2.21
C CYS A 5 -0.60 5.34 -3.15
N ARG A 6 -0.20 6.60 -2.93
CA ARG A 6 0.85 7.26 -3.72
C ARG A 6 2.20 6.56 -3.51
N LEU A 7 2.54 6.24 -2.26
CA LEU A 7 3.77 5.52 -1.93
C LEU A 7 3.78 4.08 -2.48
N LEU A 8 2.64 3.39 -2.50
CA LEU A 8 2.54 2.04 -3.07
C LEU A 8 2.84 1.97 -4.57
N ALA A 9 2.66 3.08 -5.30
CA ALA A 9 3.02 3.20 -6.71
C ALA A 9 4.54 3.35 -6.95
N ASN A 10 5.32 3.64 -5.91
CA ASN A 10 6.77 3.70 -6.03
C ASN A 10 7.37 2.28 -5.92
N PRO A 11 8.00 1.75 -6.98
CA PRO A 11 8.58 0.40 -6.96
C PRO A 11 9.79 0.28 -6.03
N THR A 12 10.43 1.38 -5.63
CA THR A 12 11.59 1.34 -4.72
C THR A 12 11.20 1.17 -3.24
N LEU A 13 9.92 1.36 -2.90
CA LEU A 13 9.42 1.21 -1.54
C LEU A 13 8.76 -0.16 -1.36
N ASN A 14 9.19 -0.91 -0.34
CA ASN A 14 8.46 -2.10 0.09
C ASN A 14 7.25 -1.73 0.97
N VAL A 15 6.33 -2.68 1.19
CA VAL A 15 5.07 -2.41 1.92
C VAL A 15 5.33 -1.98 3.37
N SER A 16 6.38 -2.50 4.00
CA SER A 16 6.77 -2.10 5.37
C SER A 16 7.22 -0.65 5.41
N GLN A 17 8.07 -0.20 4.49
CA GLN A 17 8.46 1.20 4.37
C GLN A 17 7.24 2.08 4.15
N VAL A 18 6.34 1.70 3.24
CA VAL A 18 5.10 2.45 3.03
C VAL A 18 4.26 2.56 4.31
N ALA A 19 4.19 1.50 5.12
CA ALA A 19 3.49 1.54 6.40
C ALA A 19 4.10 2.58 7.36
N TYR A 20 5.42 2.55 7.54
CA TYR A 20 6.14 3.49 8.40
C TYR A 20 6.01 4.93 7.93
N GLU A 21 6.27 5.19 6.64
CA GLU A 21 6.13 6.52 6.02
C GLU A 21 4.68 7.04 6.12
N SER A 22 3.69 6.13 6.11
CA SER A 22 2.28 6.48 6.28
C SER A 22 1.84 6.69 7.73
N GLY A 23 2.77 6.65 8.70
CA GLY A 23 2.52 6.92 10.12
C GLY A 23 2.04 5.71 10.93
N PHE A 24 2.25 4.48 10.45
CA PHE A 24 1.90 3.28 11.20
C PHE A 24 3.12 2.71 11.94
N GLU A 25 2.93 2.39 13.21
CA GLU A 25 3.98 1.80 14.06
C GLU A 25 4.39 0.39 13.62
N ASN A 26 3.50 -0.33 12.94
CA ASN A 26 3.79 -1.66 12.43
C ASN A 26 2.93 -2.03 11.21
N LEU A 27 3.44 -3.03 10.47
CA LEU A 27 2.85 -3.53 9.24
C LEU A 27 1.46 -4.16 9.43
N SER A 28 1.21 -4.83 10.56
CA SER A 28 -0.07 -5.50 10.83
C SER A 28 -1.22 -4.51 10.97
N ASN A 29 -1.00 -3.41 11.71
CA ASN A 29 -1.97 -2.33 11.88
C ASN A 29 -2.25 -1.64 10.53
N PHE A 30 -1.19 -1.36 9.77
CA PHE A 30 -1.32 -0.81 8.42
C PHE A 30 -2.14 -1.72 7.51
N ASN A 31 -1.82 -3.01 7.44
CA ASN A 31 -2.52 -3.97 6.58
C ASN A 31 -4.01 -4.06 6.91
N ARG A 32 -4.37 -4.13 8.20
CA ARG A 32 -5.78 -4.17 8.65
C ARG A 32 -6.51 -2.88 8.28
N HIS A 33 -5.91 -1.73 8.57
CA HIS A 33 -6.52 -0.42 8.29
C HIS A 33 -6.68 -0.17 6.79
N PHE A 34 -5.64 -0.44 6.00
CA PHE A 34 -5.66 -0.32 4.54
C PHE A 34 -6.72 -1.24 3.93
N LYS A 35 -6.79 -2.51 4.36
CA LYS A 35 -7.80 -3.47 3.88
C LYS A 35 -9.23 -3.06 4.26
N SER A 36 -9.44 -2.49 5.44
CA SER A 36 -10.75 -1.98 5.86
C SER A 36 -11.25 -0.90 4.90
N ILE A 37 -10.37 0.01 4.48
CA ILE A 37 -10.72 1.18 3.65
C ILE A 37 -10.72 0.87 2.16
N LYS A 38 -9.69 0.17 1.66
CA LYS A 38 -9.52 -0.13 0.23
C LYS A 38 -10.08 -1.48 -0.21
N ARG A 39 -10.57 -2.28 0.74
CA ARG A 39 -11.15 -3.62 0.50
C ARG A 39 -10.18 -4.60 -0.17
N CYS A 40 -8.88 -4.31 -0.16
CA CYS A 40 -7.81 -5.14 -0.68
C CYS A 40 -6.55 -4.97 0.18
N THR A 41 -5.59 -5.89 0.08
CA THR A 41 -4.30 -5.74 0.77
C THR A 41 -3.41 -4.71 0.06
N PRO A 42 -2.46 -4.07 0.76
CA PRO A 42 -1.52 -3.13 0.11
C PRO A 42 -0.76 -3.78 -1.06
N THR A 43 -0.32 -5.03 -0.91
CA THR A 43 0.32 -5.80 -1.98
C THR A 43 -0.63 -6.07 -3.14
N GLY A 44 -1.90 -6.40 -2.87
CA GLY A 44 -2.91 -6.59 -3.90
C GLY A 44 -3.18 -5.29 -4.66
N TYR A 45 -3.25 -4.17 -3.94
CA TYR A 45 -3.38 -2.84 -4.54
C TYR A 45 -2.18 -2.50 -5.43
N ARG A 46 -0.95 -2.80 -5.01
CA ARG A 46 0.25 -2.60 -5.84
C ARG A 46 0.21 -3.42 -7.13
N LYS A 47 -0.12 -4.71 -7.04
CA LYS A 47 -0.23 -5.58 -8.23
C LYS A 47 -1.27 -5.05 -9.21
N GLU A 48 -2.38 -4.51 -8.71
CA GLU A 48 -3.41 -3.89 -9.53
C GLU A 48 -2.89 -2.64 -10.26
N LEU A 49 -2.08 -1.81 -9.60
CA LEU A 49 -1.43 -0.66 -10.23
C LEU A 49 -0.46 -1.10 -11.33
N GLU A 50 0.39 -2.09 -11.05
CA GLU A 50 1.35 -2.63 -12.02
C GLU A 50 0.63 -3.18 -13.27
N ARG A 51 -0.47 -3.92 -13.09
CA ARG A 51 -1.28 -4.43 -14.20
C ARG A 51 -1.87 -3.31 -15.06
N LYS A 52 -2.29 -2.19 -14.45
CA LYS A 52 -2.86 -1.04 -15.18
C LYS A 52 -1.84 -0.24 -15.97
N VAL A 53 -0.57 -0.27 -15.59
CA VAL A 53 0.50 0.43 -16.33
C VAL A 53 0.97 -0.39 -17.53
N MET A 54 0.82 -1.72 -17.48
CA MET A 54 1.20 -2.63 -18.57
C MET A 54 0.08 -2.91 -19.59
N ALA A 55 -1.10 -2.30 -19.41
CA ALA A 55 -2.27 -2.44 -20.29
C ALA A 55 -2.50 -1.14 -21.05
#